data_AF-M1D2Z9-F1
#
_entry.id   AF-M1D2Z9-F1
#
_cell.length_a   1.000
_cell.length_b   1.000
_cell.length_c   1.000
_cell.angle_alpha   90.00
_cell.angle_beta   90.00
_cell.angle_gamma   90.00
#
_symmetry.space_group_name_H-M   'P 1'
#
loop_
_entity.id
_entity.type
_entity.pdbx_description
1 polymer ?
#
loop_
_entity_poly.entity_id
_entity_poly.type
_entity_poly.pdbx_seq_one_letter_code
_entity_poly.pdbx_strand_id
1 'polypeptide(L)'
;MYDGPHPELVDRLEKEILDTNSGVKWDDIARLSEAKRILQEATVLPLLMPEYFQGIRRPSRGFLLLGPPETGKTLLPKVIATECGTTFLNISCSSLCGECYGESE
;
A
#
# COMPACT_ATOMS: atom_id res chain seq x y z
N MET A 1 -0.70 -5.88 -31.65
CA MET A 1 -1.62 -6.35 -30.60
C MET A 1 -0.78 -6.46 -29.34
N TYR A 2 -1.13 -5.73 -28.28
CA TYR A 2 -0.45 -5.86 -27.00
C TYR A 2 -0.96 -7.14 -26.35
N ASP A 3 -0.18 -8.20 -26.41
CA ASP A 3 -0.35 -9.34 -25.50
C ASP A 3 -0.19 -8.77 -24.08
N GLY A 4 -1.02 -9.20 -23.14
CA GLY A 4 -1.08 -8.63 -21.80
C GLY A 4 0.27 -8.65 -21.05
N PRO A 5 0.30 -8.19 -19.79
CA PRO A 5 1.52 -8.23 -19.00
C PRO A 5 2.13 -9.64 -19.01
N HIS A 6 3.44 -9.74 -19.31
CA HIS A 6 4.15 -11.02 -19.35
C HIS A 6 3.90 -11.77 -18.03
N PRO A 7 3.39 -13.02 -18.07
CA PRO A 7 3.01 -13.76 -16.87
C PRO A 7 4.19 -13.99 -15.92
N GLU A 8 5.42 -14.07 -16.46
CA GLU A 8 6.66 -14.16 -15.68
C GLU A 8 6.98 -12.88 -14.90
N LEU A 9 6.65 -11.70 -15.44
CA LEU A 9 6.81 -10.44 -14.73
C LEU A 9 5.79 -10.33 -13.60
N VAL A 10 4.55 -10.78 -13.84
CA VAL A 10 3.48 -10.78 -12.83
C VAL A 10 3.87 -11.68 -11.65
N ASP A 11 4.27 -12.93 -11.90
CA ASP A 11 4.67 -13.88 -10.83
C ASP A 11 5.89 -13.38 -10.03
N ARG A 12 6.87 -12.75 -10.71
CA ARG A 12 8.03 -12.14 -10.04
C ARG A 12 7.61 -10.97 -9.14
N LEU A 13 6.79 -10.05 -9.65
CA LEU A 13 6.33 -8.89 -8.90
C LEU A 13 5.45 -9.30 -7.72
N GLU A 14 4.56 -10.29 -7.92
CA GLU A 14 3.75 -10.85 -6.85
C GLU A 14 4.64 -11.41 -5.73
N LYS A 15 5.66 -12.21 -6.05
CA LYS A 15 6.56 -12.77 -5.03
C LYS A 15 7.43 -11.73 -4.31
N GLU A 16 7.85 -10.68 -5.01
CA GLU A 16 8.76 -9.67 -4.45
C GLU A 16 8.02 -8.62 -3.59
N ILE A 17 6.79 -8.27 -3.98
CA ILE A 17 6.07 -7.10 -3.44
C ILE A 17 5.00 -7.49 -2.43
N LEU A 18 4.43 -8.71 -2.52
CA LEU A 18 3.38 -9.18 -1.61
C LEU A 18 3.95 -9.52 -0.24
N ASP A 19 3.66 -8.66 0.75
CA ASP A 19 3.89 -8.95 2.16
C ASP A 19 2.56 -9.36 2.80
N THR A 20 2.35 -10.67 2.95
CA THR A 20 1.02 -11.22 3.28
C THR A 20 0.69 -11.19 4.76
N ASN A 21 1.64 -11.01 5.66
CA ASN A 21 1.34 -10.87 7.09
C ASN A 21 2.55 -10.43 7.91
N SER A 22 2.61 -9.16 8.29
CA SER A 22 3.72 -8.65 9.11
C SER A 22 3.48 -8.77 10.62
N GLY A 23 2.29 -9.18 11.08
CA GLY A 23 1.96 -9.31 12.50
C GLY A 23 2.08 -8.03 13.33
N VAL A 24 2.28 -6.88 12.68
CA VAL A 24 2.49 -5.57 13.31
C VAL A 24 1.15 -4.97 13.72
N LYS A 25 1.08 -4.42 14.93
CA LYS A 25 -0.12 -3.80 15.50
C LYS A 25 0.02 -2.29 15.61
N TRP A 26 -1.10 -1.60 15.83
CA TRP A 26 -1.12 -0.16 16.05
C TRP A 26 -0.25 0.30 17.23
N ASP A 27 -0.09 -0.53 18.25
CA ASP A 27 0.74 -0.27 19.42
C ASP A 27 2.25 -0.24 19.09
N ASP A 28 2.69 -0.90 18.02
CA ASP A 28 4.10 -0.97 17.61
C ASP A 28 4.60 0.35 17.00
N ILE A 29 3.68 1.26 16.63
CA ILE A 29 4.01 2.54 16.04
C ILE A 29 3.97 3.60 17.13
N ALA A 30 5.12 4.03 17.64
CA ALA A 30 5.16 5.18 18.54
C ALA A 30 4.89 6.48 17.76
N ARG A 31 4.16 7.42 18.36
CA ARG A 31 3.86 8.76 17.81
C ARG A 31 2.89 8.71 16.61
N LEU A 32 2.75 9.83 15.88
CA LEU A 32 1.86 9.98 14.71
C LEU A 32 0.36 9.73 14.99
N SER A 33 -0.13 10.01 16.20
CA SER A 33 -1.52 9.76 16.61
C SER A 33 -2.55 10.35 15.65
N GLU A 34 -2.29 11.56 15.14
CA GLU A 34 -3.17 12.22 14.18
C GLU A 34 -3.19 11.51 12.83
N ALA A 35 -2.02 11.14 12.29
CA ALA A 35 -1.94 10.43 11.02
C ALA A 35 -2.59 9.03 11.12
N LYS A 36 -2.40 8.34 12.25
CA LYS A 36 -3.08 7.06 12.53
C LYS A 36 -4.59 7.22 12.50
N ARG A 37 -5.10 8.23 13.20
CA ARG A 37 -6.54 8.52 13.25
C ARG A 37 -7.10 8.82 11.87
N ILE A 38 -6.47 9.72 11.11
CA ILE A 38 -6.92 10.08 9.76
C ILE A 38 -6.92 8.86 8.84
N LEU A 39 -5.85 8.05 8.86
CA LEU A 39 -5.77 6.85 8.04
C LEU A 39 -6.81 5.81 8.44
N GLN A 40 -7.00 5.59 9.75
CA GLN A 40 -8.01 4.67 10.24
C GLN A 40 -9.41 5.12 9.82
N GLU A 41 -9.75 6.40 10.01
CA GLU A 41 -11.05 6.93 9.56
C GLU A 41 -11.19 6.80 8.03
N ALA A 42 -10.17 7.17 7.27
CA ALA A 42 -10.22 7.16 5.81
C ALA A 42 -10.18 5.74 5.20
N THR A 43 -9.75 4.71 5.93
CA THR A 43 -9.76 3.32 5.46
C THR A 43 -10.94 2.53 6.06
N VAL A 44 -11.23 2.68 7.34
CA VAL A 44 -12.28 1.93 8.04
C VAL A 44 -13.68 2.46 7.71
N LEU A 45 -13.90 3.79 7.64
CA LEU A 45 -15.24 4.32 7.37
C LEU A 45 -15.79 3.91 5.99
N PRO A 46 -15.00 3.91 4.90
CA PRO A 46 -15.46 3.39 3.62
C PRO A 46 -15.75 1.90 3.62
N LEU A 47 -15.03 1.11 4.43
CA LEU A 47 -15.28 -0.33 4.59
C LEU A 47 -16.58 -0.58 5.36
N LEU A 48 -16.88 0.23 6.38
CA LEU A 48 -18.10 0.11 7.19
C LEU A 48 -19.35 0.68 6.50
N MET A 49 -19.22 1.75 5.71
CA MET A 49 -20.34 2.46 5.10
C MET A 49 -20.13 2.72 3.59
N PRO A 50 -19.98 1.67 2.77
CA PRO A 50 -19.66 1.83 1.34
C PRO A 50 -20.74 2.60 0.55
N GLU A 51 -22.00 2.56 1.01
CA GLU A 51 -23.12 3.32 0.45
C GLU A 51 -22.98 4.84 0.62
N TYR A 52 -22.29 5.29 1.67
CA TYR A 52 -22.11 6.72 1.96
C TYR A 52 -20.90 7.32 1.21
N PHE A 53 -19.86 6.51 0.95
CA PHE A 53 -18.63 6.91 0.29
C PHE A 53 -18.70 6.77 -1.25
N GLN A 54 -19.72 7.39 -1.85
CA GLN A 54 -19.97 7.36 -3.30
C GLN A 54 -19.77 8.74 -3.96
N GLY A 55 -19.59 8.76 -5.28
CA GLY A 55 -19.43 9.98 -6.08
C GLY A 55 -18.26 10.87 -5.62
N ILE A 56 -18.57 12.06 -5.12
CA ILE A 56 -17.58 13.03 -4.61
C ILE A 56 -16.98 12.61 -3.25
N ARG A 57 -17.62 11.71 -2.51
CA ARG A 57 -17.18 11.21 -1.21
C ARG A 57 -16.42 9.89 -1.32
N ARG A 58 -15.92 9.55 -2.51
CA ARG A 58 -15.12 8.34 -2.68
C ARG A 58 -13.91 8.37 -1.75
N PRO A 59 -13.49 7.21 -1.23
CA PRO A 59 -12.31 7.12 -0.39
C PRO A 59 -11.09 7.70 -1.11
N SER A 60 -10.19 8.31 -0.34
CA SER A 60 -8.94 8.85 -0.86
C SER A 60 -8.12 7.77 -1.55
N ARG A 61 -7.65 8.05 -2.76
CA ARG A 61 -6.89 7.08 -3.58
C ARG A 61 -5.45 6.84 -3.11
N GLY A 62 -4.96 7.65 -2.19
CA GLY A 62 -3.61 7.50 -1.65
C GLY A 62 -3.33 8.53 -0.56
N PHE A 63 -2.35 8.20 0.28
CA PHE A 63 -1.87 9.05 1.37
C PHE A 63 -0.37 9.26 1.20
N LEU A 64 0.09 10.49 1.45
CA LEU A 64 1.51 10.82 1.46
C LEU A 64 1.96 11.04 2.89
N LEU A 65 2.88 10.20 3.37
CA LEU A 65 3.46 10.31 4.70
C LEU A 65 4.80 11.05 4.63
N LEU A 66 4.82 12.32 5.04
CA LEU A 66 6.04 13.15 5.11
C LEU A 66 6.45 13.40 6.57
N GLY A 67 7.76 13.49 6.82
CA GLY A 67 8.31 13.81 8.15
C GLY A 67 9.67 13.15 8.39
N PRO A 68 10.23 13.33 9.59
CA PRO A 68 11.60 12.91 9.90
C PRO A 68 11.77 11.38 9.83
N PRO A 69 13.00 10.90 9.56
CA PRO A 69 13.31 9.47 9.56
C PRO A 69 12.94 8.84 10.92
N GLU A 70 12.71 7.52 10.92
CA GLU A 70 12.38 6.72 12.12
C GLU A 70 11.02 7.00 12.80
N THR A 71 10.13 7.79 12.20
CA THR A 71 8.77 8.01 12.75
C THR A 71 7.76 6.90 12.41
N GLY A 72 8.19 5.74 11.93
CA GLY A 72 7.29 4.61 11.65
C GLY A 72 6.42 4.76 10.41
N LYS A 73 6.75 5.69 9.49
CA LYS A 73 6.01 5.92 8.24
C LYS A 73 5.94 4.68 7.33
N THR A 74 6.96 3.83 7.38
CA THR A 74 6.99 2.57 6.61
C THR A 74 6.18 1.46 7.30
N LEU A 75 6.10 1.49 8.64
CA LEU A 75 5.34 0.51 9.42
C LEU A 75 3.84 0.82 9.42
N LEU A 76 3.47 2.10 9.31
CA LEU A 76 2.08 2.55 9.34
C LEU A 76 1.20 1.93 8.23
N PRO A 77 1.61 1.95 6.95
CA PRO A 77 0.91 1.22 5.89
C PRO A 77 0.79 -0.28 6.14
N LYS A 78 1.81 -0.92 6.71
CA LYS A 78 1.81 -2.36 7.01
C LYS A 78 0.77 -2.73 8.07
N VAL A 79 0.67 -1.93 9.12
CA VAL A 79 -0.35 -2.10 10.17
C VAL A 79 -1.74 -1.92 9.58
N ILE A 80 -1.96 -0.87 8.79
CA ILE A 80 -3.26 -0.62 8.15
C ILE A 80 -3.66 -1.78 7.25
N ALA A 81 -2.73 -2.30 6.45
CA ALA A 81 -3.00 -3.43 5.59
C ALA A 81 -3.40 -4.69 6.38
N THR A 82 -2.67 -4.96 7.48
CA THR A 82 -2.96 -6.07 8.39
C THR A 82 -4.34 -5.93 9.05
N GLU A 83 -4.69 -4.73 9.51
CA GLU A 83 -5.93 -4.44 10.24
C GLU A 83 -7.15 -4.39 9.33
N CYS A 84 -6.98 -3.95 8.08
CA CYS A 84 -8.06 -3.92 7.09
C CYS A 84 -8.21 -5.25 6.35
N GLY A 85 -7.34 -6.23 6.59
CA GLY A 85 -7.31 -7.50 5.87
C GLY A 85 -6.98 -7.34 4.39
N THR A 86 -6.22 -6.30 4.03
CA THR A 86 -5.84 -5.97 2.65
C THR A 86 -4.37 -6.31 2.40
N THR A 87 -4.01 -6.52 1.14
CA THR A 87 -2.63 -6.78 0.74
C THR A 87 -1.75 -5.55 0.86
N PHE A 88 -0.60 -5.67 1.53
CA PHE A 88 0.44 -4.64 1.51
C PHE A 88 1.37 -4.86 0.32
N LEU A 89 1.56 -3.82 -0.50
CA LEU A 89 2.48 -3.82 -1.63
C LEU A 89 3.66 -2.91 -1.33
N ASN A 90 4.83 -3.50 -1.06
CA ASN A 90 6.05 -2.73 -0.85
C ASN A 90 6.82 -2.57 -2.17
N ILE A 91 6.62 -1.46 -2.87
CA ILE A 91 7.25 -1.23 -4.16
C ILE A 91 8.41 -0.25 -4.00
N SER A 92 9.62 -0.72 -4.33
CA SER A 92 10.79 0.15 -4.50
C SER A 92 11.01 0.44 -5.98
N CYS A 93 11.64 1.57 -6.31
CA CYS A 93 11.95 1.93 -7.70
C CYS A 93 12.81 0.86 -8.38
N SER A 94 13.68 0.19 -7.63
CA SER A 94 14.47 -0.97 -8.10
C SER A 94 13.61 -2.16 -8.55
N SER A 95 12.47 -2.40 -7.89
CA SER A 95 11.55 -3.50 -8.24
C SER A 95 10.75 -3.20 -9.51
N LEU A 96 10.59 -1.91 -9.85
CA LEU A 96 9.95 -1.46 -11.10
C LEU A 96 10.97 -1.40 -12.25
N CYS A 97 12.21 -1.03 -11.96
CA CYS A 97 13.34 -1.14 -12.88
C CYS A 97 13.90 -2.57 -12.89
N GLY A 98 13.06 -3.56 -13.19
CA GLY A 98 13.57 -4.80 -13.77
C GLY A 98 14.32 -4.46 -15.07
N GLU A 99 15.35 -5.21 -15.42
CA GLU A 99 16.13 -5.03 -16.65
C GLU A 99 15.22 -4.75 -17.85
N CYS A 100 14.97 -3.46 -18.15
CA CYS A 100 14.72 -2.98 -19.49
C CYS A 100 16.05 -3.12 -20.23
N TYR A 101 16.53 -4.36 -20.36
CA TYR A 101 17.47 -4.68 -21.40
C TYR A 101 16.69 -4.42 -22.67
N GLY A 102 17.04 -3.36 -23.37
CA GLY A 102 16.34 -2.94 -24.57
C GLY A 102 16.23 -4.14 -25.50
N GLU A 103 15.01 -4.58 -25.76
CA GLU A 103 14.70 -5.14 -27.06
C GLU A 103 14.62 -3.96 -28.03
N SER A 104 15.83 -3.46 -28.34
CA SER A 104 16.11 -2.84 -29.62
C SER A 104 16.07 -3.97 -30.64
N GLU A 105 14.91 -4.23 -31.22
CA GLU A 105 14.69 -4.41 -32.67
C GLU A 105 13.19 -4.40 -33.00
#